data_AF-A0A356UIU4-F1
#
_entry.id   AF-A0A356UIU4-F1
#
_cell.length_a   1.000
_cell.length_b   1.000
_cell.length_c   1.000
_cell.angle_alpha   90.00
_cell.angle_beta   90.00
_cell.angle_gamma   90.00
#
_symmetry.space_group_name_H-M   'P 1'
#
loop_
_entity.id
_entity.type
_entity.pdbx_description
1 polymer ?
#
loop_
_entity_poly.entity_id
_entity_poly.type
_entity_poly.pdbx_seq_one_letter_code
_entity_poly.pdbx_strand_id
1 'polypeptide(L)'
;MARQARERCESGVYHIVTRGINRQDIFCDQDDYQRFLGTLGRVKTDKFEVYGYCLMSNHIHLLIHEKNEEIHQIMKRIGTSYAWWYNRKYQRNGHVFQGRYRSECVKDDGYLLTVIRYIHNNPVKAGMVSKPEEYCWSSIQAYYGRPENPIGLTDDGFVLGIFAEERTEAIHRFHEYMKMEIQDTCLGDGIKQRKPDGELKAEIEAMLNGAPVTILRTIEKQKRDEILRRVKVIEGATQRQIARVTGLSQNMVFKA
;
A
#
# COMPACT_ATOMS: atom_id res chain seq x y z
N MET A 1 5.92 26.96 2.83
CA MET A 1 5.05 27.47 1.74
C MET A 1 3.63 27.54 2.25
N ALA A 2 2.93 28.64 1.95
CA ALA A 2 1.48 28.72 2.14
C ALA A 2 0.80 27.64 1.30
N ARG A 3 -0.27 27.04 1.84
CA ARG A 3 -0.99 25.94 1.19
C ARG A 3 -1.82 26.46 0.03
N GLN A 4 -1.77 25.77 -1.11
CA GLN A 4 -2.82 25.86 -2.13
C GLN A 4 -4.02 24.98 -1.72
N ALA A 5 -5.22 25.50 -1.94
CA ALA A 5 -6.44 24.71 -1.87
C ALA A 5 -6.37 23.61 -2.95
N ARG A 6 -6.95 22.44 -2.67
CA ARG A 6 -7.06 21.41 -3.72
C ARG A 6 -8.14 21.84 -4.69
N GLU A 7 -7.83 21.79 -5.97
CA GLU A 7 -8.85 21.91 -7.02
C GLU A 7 -9.75 20.67 -6.95
N ARG A 8 -11.06 20.90 -6.99
CA ARG A 8 -12.06 19.84 -7.00
C ARG A 8 -12.04 19.20 -8.39
N CYS A 9 -12.00 17.88 -8.45
CA CYS A 9 -12.07 17.13 -9.69
C CYS A 9 -13.51 17.08 -10.18
N GLU A 10 -13.77 17.49 -11.42
CA GLU A 10 -15.13 17.50 -11.99
C GLU A 10 -15.73 16.10 -12.08
N SER A 11 -14.93 15.09 -12.40
CA SER A 11 -15.37 13.68 -12.41
C SER A 11 -15.66 13.13 -11.01
N GLY A 12 -15.20 13.79 -9.94
CA GLY A 12 -15.25 13.27 -8.58
C GLY A 12 -14.32 12.07 -8.33
N VAL A 13 -13.50 11.66 -9.30
CA VAL A 13 -12.62 10.49 -9.19
C VAL A 13 -11.19 10.90 -8.89
N TYR A 14 -10.58 10.27 -7.90
CA TYR A 14 -9.23 10.59 -7.44
C TYR A 14 -8.35 9.35 -7.28
N HIS A 15 -7.15 9.42 -7.86
CA HIS A 15 -6.04 8.52 -7.50
C HIS A 15 -5.36 9.07 -6.25
N ILE A 16 -5.33 8.29 -5.19
CA ILE A 16 -4.89 8.71 -3.87
C ILE A 16 -3.72 7.85 -3.41
N VAL A 17 -2.69 8.52 -2.90
CA VAL A 17 -1.52 7.87 -2.31
C VAL A 17 -1.30 8.37 -0.89
N THR A 18 -1.28 7.45 0.07
CA THR A 18 -0.92 7.72 1.46
C THR A 18 0.30 6.89 1.83
N ARG A 19 1.31 7.49 2.48
CA ARG A 19 2.58 6.84 2.79
C ARG A 19 2.93 6.95 4.27
N GLY A 20 3.57 5.93 4.81
CA GLY A 20 4.13 5.91 6.15
C GLY A 20 5.18 7.00 6.37
N ILE A 21 5.24 7.56 7.58
CA ILE A 21 6.29 8.51 7.95
C ILE A 21 7.67 7.87 7.76
N ASN A 22 8.64 8.64 7.26
CA ASN A 22 9.98 8.15 6.92
C ASN A 22 9.99 6.94 5.97
N ARG A 23 8.93 6.75 5.17
CA ARG A 23 8.75 5.58 4.30
C ARG A 23 8.76 4.23 5.04
N GLN A 24 8.55 4.25 6.35
CA GLN A 24 8.50 3.04 7.17
C GLN A 24 7.28 2.20 6.78
N ASP A 25 7.38 0.89 7.01
CA ASP A 25 6.22 0.00 6.90
C ASP A 25 5.10 0.46 7.83
N ILE A 26 3.89 0.50 7.28
CA ILE A 26 2.63 0.77 7.96
C ILE A 26 1.73 -0.48 7.99
N PHE A 27 2.14 -1.56 7.31
CA PHE A 27 1.55 -2.88 7.41
C PHE A 27 2.66 -3.90 7.68
N CYS A 28 2.75 -4.35 8.92
CA CYS A 28 3.76 -5.28 9.40
C CYS A 28 3.25 -6.72 9.38
N ASP A 29 1.97 -6.93 9.71
CA ASP A 29 1.32 -8.24 9.67
C ASP A 29 -0.06 -8.21 8.99
N GLN A 30 -0.74 -9.36 8.91
CA GLN A 30 -2.03 -9.48 8.21
C GLN A 30 -3.15 -8.67 8.87
N ASP A 31 -3.14 -8.54 10.19
CA ASP A 31 -4.19 -7.81 10.92
C ASP A 31 -4.17 -6.32 10.55
N ASP A 32 -3.00 -5.78 10.23
CA ASP A 32 -2.86 -4.38 9.78
C ASP A 32 -3.64 -4.14 8.49
N TYR A 33 -3.48 -5.04 7.51
CA TYR A 33 -4.17 -4.95 6.24
C TYR A 33 -5.68 -5.12 6.44
N GLN A 34 -6.09 -6.14 7.18
CA GLN A 34 -7.49 -6.40 7.49
C GLN A 34 -8.13 -5.21 8.23
N ARG A 35 -7.42 -4.62 9.19
CA ARG A 35 -7.89 -3.44 9.90
C ARG A 35 -8.12 -2.26 8.96
N PHE A 36 -7.18 -2.02 8.04
CA PHE A 36 -7.31 -0.92 7.10
C PHE A 36 -8.50 -1.15 6.15
N LEU A 37 -8.61 -2.34 5.54
CA LEU A 37 -9.73 -2.66 4.64
C LEU A 37 -11.09 -2.64 5.37
N GLY A 38 -11.15 -3.19 6.59
CA GLY A 38 -12.36 -3.11 7.42
C GLY A 38 -12.68 -1.68 7.90
N THR A 39 -11.70 -0.78 7.92
CA THR A 39 -11.93 0.65 8.15
C THR A 39 -12.43 1.34 6.89
N LEU A 40 -11.85 1.00 5.73
CA LEU A 40 -12.30 1.49 4.43
C LEU A 40 -13.77 1.11 4.19
N GLY A 41 -14.15 -0.16 4.36
CA GLY A 41 -15.53 -0.62 4.20
C GLY A 41 -16.51 0.04 5.18
N ARG A 42 -16.13 0.22 6.44
CA ARG A 42 -16.96 0.93 7.44
C ARG A 42 -17.19 2.40 7.09
N VAL A 43 -16.21 3.04 6.47
CA VAL A 43 -16.28 4.45 6.08
C VAL A 43 -16.97 4.60 4.72
N LYS A 44 -16.91 3.61 3.82
CA LYS A 44 -17.50 3.62 2.47
C LYS A 44 -18.98 3.97 2.45
N THR A 45 -19.82 3.12 3.03
CA THR A 45 -21.30 3.25 3.00
C THR A 45 -21.81 3.82 1.66
N ASP A 46 -22.68 4.82 1.72
CA ASP A 46 -23.19 5.67 0.64
C ASP A 46 -22.30 6.90 0.32
N LYS A 47 -21.14 7.04 0.98
CA LYS A 47 -20.32 8.27 0.90
C LYS A 47 -19.41 8.32 -0.31
N PHE A 48 -18.91 7.16 -0.76
CA PHE A 48 -18.04 7.03 -1.93
C PHE A 48 -18.02 5.60 -2.47
N GLU A 49 -17.51 5.47 -3.68
CA GLU A 49 -17.19 4.20 -4.33
C GLU A 49 -15.67 3.97 -4.34
N VAL A 50 -15.27 2.71 -4.27
CA VAL A 50 -13.88 2.27 -4.36
C VAL A 50 -13.72 1.52 -5.67
N TYR A 51 -13.22 2.21 -6.69
CA TYR A 51 -12.91 1.56 -7.97
C TYR A 51 -11.67 0.68 -7.87
N GLY A 52 -10.70 1.01 -7.03
CA GLY A 52 -9.55 0.13 -6.83
C GLY A 52 -8.71 0.45 -5.61
N TYR A 53 -7.98 -0.55 -5.13
CA TYR A 53 -7.00 -0.37 -4.07
C TYR A 53 -5.81 -1.32 -4.21
N CYS A 54 -4.67 -0.89 -3.67
CA CYS A 54 -3.53 -1.75 -3.39
C CYS A 54 -2.82 -1.24 -2.13
N LEU A 55 -2.75 -2.10 -1.11
CA LEU A 55 -2.06 -1.81 0.15
C LEU A 55 -0.63 -2.36 0.05
N MET A 56 0.35 -1.49 -0.17
CA MET A 56 1.78 -1.86 -0.11
C MET A 56 2.27 -1.81 1.33
N SER A 57 3.45 -2.37 1.64
CA SER A 57 3.93 -2.44 3.04
C SER A 57 4.06 -1.06 3.70
N ASN A 58 4.51 -0.04 2.95
CA ASN A 58 4.77 1.31 3.47
C ASN A 58 3.88 2.41 2.87
N HIS A 59 2.97 2.09 1.95
CA HIS A 59 2.05 3.06 1.35
C HIS A 59 0.80 2.39 0.80
N ILE A 60 -0.18 3.20 0.45
CA ILE A 60 -1.53 2.79 0.07
C ILE A 60 -1.90 3.54 -1.19
N HIS A 61 -2.35 2.81 -2.20
CA HIS A 61 -3.01 3.36 -3.38
C HIS A 61 -4.52 3.11 -3.29
N LEU A 62 -5.31 4.15 -3.50
CA LEU A 62 -6.77 4.07 -3.61
C LEU A 62 -7.22 4.80 -4.87
N LEU A 63 -8.26 4.30 -5.51
CA LEU A 63 -8.99 4.98 -6.57
C LEU A 63 -10.44 5.11 -6.09
N ILE A 64 -10.82 6.34 -5.75
CA ILE A 64 -12.08 6.64 -5.08
C ILE A 64 -12.90 7.59 -5.95
N HIS A 65 -14.19 7.31 -6.05
CA HIS A 65 -15.18 8.22 -6.62
C HIS A 65 -16.05 8.80 -5.50
N GLU A 66 -15.98 10.12 -5.31
CA GLU A 66 -16.79 10.85 -4.33
C GLU A 66 -18.29 10.70 -4.64
N LYS A 67 -19.11 10.51 -3.60
CA LYS A 67 -20.58 10.63 -3.69
C LYS A 67 -21.07 11.70 -2.72
N ASN A 68 -21.45 11.30 -1.52
CA ASN A 68 -22.07 12.16 -0.52
C ASN A 68 -21.05 12.84 0.42
N GLU A 69 -19.76 12.47 0.36
CA GLU A 69 -18.73 13.05 1.22
C GLU A 69 -17.46 13.38 0.41
N GLU A 70 -16.85 14.53 0.70
CA GLU A 70 -15.62 14.96 0.04
C GLU A 70 -14.42 14.14 0.49
N ILE A 71 -13.45 14.00 -0.40
CA ILE A 71 -12.31 13.10 -0.28
C ILE A 71 -11.42 13.45 0.91
N HIS A 72 -11.35 14.72 1.27
CA HIS A 72 -10.58 15.14 2.42
C HIS A 72 -11.19 14.68 3.75
N GLN A 73 -12.51 14.59 3.83
CA GLN A 73 -13.22 14.10 5.00
C GLN A 73 -13.13 12.57 5.06
N ILE A 74 -13.33 11.89 3.93
CA ILE A 74 -13.13 10.44 3.77
C ILE A 74 -11.74 10.02 4.26
N MET A 75 -10.69 10.62 3.69
CA MET A 75 -9.31 10.28 4.03
C MET A 75 -8.93 10.66 5.46
N LYS A 76 -9.54 11.72 6.03
CA LYS A 76 -9.35 12.07 7.44
C LYS A 76 -9.92 10.99 8.36
N ARG A 77 -11.12 10.47 8.07
CA ARG A 77 -11.76 9.39 8.85
C ARG A 77 -10.94 8.11 8.79
N ILE A 78 -10.57 7.68 7.58
CA ILE A 78 -9.76 6.48 7.36
C ILE A 78 -8.41 6.62 8.07
N GLY A 79 -7.69 7.71 7.80
CA GLY A 79 -6.36 7.95 8.34
C GLY A 79 -6.34 8.03 9.87
N THR A 80 -7.30 8.74 10.47
CA THR A 80 -7.41 8.85 11.93
C THR A 80 -7.72 7.51 12.58
N SER A 81 -8.69 6.77 12.03
CA SER A 81 -9.11 5.49 12.61
C SER A 81 -7.99 4.44 12.54
N TYR A 82 -7.28 4.38 11.41
CA TYR A 82 -6.15 3.48 11.24
C TYR A 82 -4.97 3.87 12.14
N ALA A 83 -4.57 5.15 12.13
CA ALA A 83 -3.42 5.61 12.91
C ALA A 83 -3.62 5.40 14.43
N TRP A 84 -4.84 5.64 14.94
CA TRP A 84 -5.17 5.37 16.34
C TRP A 84 -5.02 3.88 16.68
N TRP A 85 -5.58 2.99 15.84
CA TRP A 85 -5.49 1.55 16.06
C TRP A 85 -4.05 1.06 15.97
N TYR A 86 -3.30 1.52 14.96
CA TYR A 86 -1.91 1.16 14.73
C TYR A 86 -1.05 1.56 15.93
N ASN A 87 -1.16 2.81 16.37
CA ASN A 87 -0.43 3.29 17.55
C ASN A 87 -0.78 2.49 18.80
N ARG A 88 -2.05 2.12 19.00
CA ARG A 88 -2.46 1.27 20.13
C ARG A 88 -1.88 -0.14 20.03
N LYS A 89 -2.00 -0.81 18.88
CA LYS A 89 -1.48 -2.16 18.66
C LYS A 89 0.03 -2.23 18.90
N TYR A 90 0.73 -1.23 18.40
CA TYR A 90 2.18 -1.18 18.39
C TYR A 90 2.81 -0.38 19.54
N GLN A 91 1.98 0.10 20.49
CA GLN A 91 2.42 0.92 21.63
C GLN A 91 3.26 2.14 21.21
N ARG A 92 2.86 2.78 20.11
CA ARG A 92 3.53 3.96 19.56
C ARG A 92 2.76 5.23 19.87
N ASN A 93 3.50 6.34 19.88
CA ASN A 93 2.95 7.68 19.88
C ASN A 93 3.38 8.42 18.60
N GLY A 94 2.60 9.43 18.20
CA GLY A 94 2.90 10.28 17.06
C GLY A 94 2.30 9.84 15.72
N HIS A 95 2.85 10.37 14.63
CA HIS A 95 2.31 10.19 13.29
C HIS A 95 2.65 8.81 12.71
N VAL A 96 1.65 8.18 12.09
CA VAL A 96 1.83 6.95 11.29
C VAL A 96 2.15 7.30 9.84
N PHE A 97 1.45 8.29 9.28
CA PHE A 97 1.62 8.74 7.90
C PHE A 97 2.53 9.97 7.80
N GLN A 98 3.20 10.15 6.66
CA GLN A 98 4.15 11.24 6.40
C GLN A 98 3.49 12.64 6.31
N GLY A 99 2.16 12.71 6.40
CA GLY A 99 1.39 13.94 6.34
C GLY A 99 0.04 13.70 5.65
N ARG A 100 -0.44 14.71 4.91
CA ARG A 100 -1.64 14.56 4.07
C ARG A 100 -1.37 13.57 2.94
N TYR A 101 -2.41 12.86 2.55
CA TYR A 101 -2.42 12.08 1.32
C TYR A 101 -2.15 12.97 0.08
N ARG A 102 -1.53 12.38 -0.94
CA ARG A 102 -1.47 12.93 -2.29
C ARG A 102 -2.71 12.48 -3.06
N SER A 103 -3.20 13.33 -3.95
CA SER A 103 -4.36 13.04 -4.77
C SER A 103 -4.18 13.67 -6.14
N GLU A 104 -4.57 12.95 -7.19
CA GLU A 104 -4.65 13.42 -8.57
C GLU A 104 -6.06 13.16 -9.10
N CYS A 105 -6.58 14.13 -9.85
CA CYS A 105 -7.89 14.05 -10.48
C CYS A 105 -7.84 13.13 -11.69
N VAL A 106 -8.75 12.16 -11.76
CA VAL A 106 -8.89 11.27 -12.91
C VAL A 106 -9.96 11.83 -13.84
N LYS A 107 -9.54 12.36 -14.99
CA LYS A 107 -10.40 13.23 -15.83
C LYS A 107 -11.21 12.48 -16.88
N ASP A 108 -10.77 11.30 -17.28
CA ASP A 108 -11.36 10.53 -18.37
C ASP A 108 -11.17 9.01 -18.14
N ASP A 109 -11.94 8.23 -18.88
CA ASP A 109 -11.97 6.77 -18.80
C ASP A 109 -10.62 6.14 -19.19
N GLY A 110 -9.90 6.71 -20.17
CA GLY A 110 -8.59 6.20 -20.56
C GLY A 110 -7.58 6.32 -19.41
N TYR A 111 -7.57 7.47 -18.73
CA TYR A 111 -6.73 7.66 -17.56
C TYR A 111 -7.19 6.82 -16.36
N LEU A 112 -8.51 6.61 -16.21
CA LEU A 112 -9.04 5.70 -15.19
C LEU A 112 -8.50 4.28 -15.35
N LEU A 113 -8.54 3.73 -16.57
CA LEU A 113 -8.01 2.40 -16.88
C LEU A 113 -6.50 2.32 -16.66
N THR A 114 -5.77 3.40 -16.98
CA THR A 114 -4.33 3.52 -16.71
C THR A 114 -4.05 3.41 -15.22
N VAL A 115 -4.78 4.17 -14.39
CA VAL A 115 -4.61 4.17 -12.93
C VAL A 115 -4.96 2.82 -12.31
N ILE A 116 -6.05 2.18 -12.76
CA ILE A 116 -6.42 0.84 -12.27
C ILE A 116 -5.31 -0.17 -12.55
N ARG A 117 -4.81 -0.22 -13.80
CA ARG A 117 -3.70 -1.12 -14.18
C ARG A 117 -2.45 -0.83 -13.36
N TYR A 118 -2.13 0.44 -13.13
CA TYR A 118 -1.02 0.86 -12.29
C TYR A 118 -1.16 0.35 -10.84
N ILE A 119 -2.34 0.53 -10.23
CA ILE A 119 -2.61 0.13 -8.85
C ILE A 119 -2.39 -1.38 -8.69
N HIS A 120 -2.95 -2.20 -9.58
CA HIS A 120 -2.85 -3.65 -9.48
C HIS A 120 -1.46 -4.21 -9.85
N ASN A 121 -0.71 -3.52 -10.71
CA ASN A 121 0.67 -3.91 -11.04
C ASN A 121 1.72 -3.40 -10.04
N ASN A 122 1.36 -2.55 -9.07
CA ASN A 122 2.30 -2.02 -8.09
C ASN A 122 3.07 -3.12 -7.31
N PRO A 123 2.43 -4.21 -6.86
CA PRO A 123 3.12 -5.34 -6.22
C PRO A 123 4.13 -6.05 -7.13
N VAL A 124 3.82 -6.17 -8.42
CA VAL A 124 4.71 -6.76 -9.43
C VAL A 124 5.91 -5.85 -9.67
N LYS A 125 5.67 -4.55 -9.89
CA LYS A 125 6.71 -3.52 -10.05
C LYS A 125 7.65 -3.45 -8.85
N ALA A 126 7.14 -3.72 -7.64
CA ALA A 126 7.91 -3.76 -6.41
C ALA A 126 8.62 -5.11 -6.14
N GLY A 127 8.46 -6.11 -7.02
CA GLY A 127 9.04 -7.45 -6.86
C GLY A 127 8.48 -8.21 -5.66
N MET A 128 7.23 -7.97 -5.28
CA MET A 128 6.57 -8.68 -4.17
C MET A 128 5.92 -9.99 -4.62
N VAL A 129 5.44 -10.03 -5.86
CA VAL A 129 4.77 -11.15 -6.52
C VAL A 129 5.14 -11.16 -8.01
N SER A 130 4.92 -12.29 -8.69
CA SER A 130 5.20 -12.39 -10.12
C SER A 130 4.02 -11.95 -10.98
N LYS A 131 2.79 -12.07 -10.46
CA LYS A 131 1.56 -11.66 -11.13
C LYS A 131 0.65 -10.84 -10.19
N PRO A 132 -0.15 -9.90 -10.71
CA PRO A 132 -1.05 -9.08 -9.88
C PRO A 132 -1.99 -9.90 -8.98
N GLU A 133 -2.57 -10.98 -9.53
CA GLU A 133 -3.53 -11.83 -8.82
C GLU A 133 -2.94 -12.66 -7.68
N GLU A 134 -1.61 -12.71 -7.55
CA GLU A 134 -0.93 -13.34 -6.42
C GLU A 134 -0.90 -12.43 -5.18
N TYR A 135 -1.23 -11.13 -5.33
CA TYR A 135 -1.22 -10.17 -4.23
C TYR A 135 -2.58 -9.99 -3.55
N CYS A 136 -2.73 -10.60 -2.37
CA CYS A 136 -4.00 -10.63 -1.64
C CYS A 136 -4.49 -9.27 -1.11
N TRP A 137 -3.64 -8.23 -1.09
CA TRP A 137 -3.98 -6.93 -0.51
C TRP A 137 -4.27 -5.86 -1.57
N SER A 138 -4.93 -6.27 -2.65
CA SER A 138 -5.41 -5.41 -3.72
C SER A 138 -6.80 -5.83 -4.19
N SER A 139 -7.49 -4.95 -4.90
CA SER A 139 -8.82 -5.23 -5.45
C SER A 139 -8.83 -6.10 -6.72
N ILE A 140 -7.68 -6.61 -7.17
CA ILE A 140 -7.57 -7.33 -8.46
C ILE A 140 -8.52 -8.52 -8.57
N GLN A 141 -8.82 -9.20 -7.46
CA GLN A 141 -9.70 -10.37 -7.47
C GLN A 141 -11.13 -10.00 -7.92
N ALA A 142 -11.64 -8.82 -7.51
CA ALA A 142 -12.95 -8.35 -7.93
C ALA A 142 -13.04 -8.19 -9.46
N TYR A 143 -11.97 -7.66 -10.06
CA TYR A 143 -11.83 -7.50 -11.50
C TYR A 143 -11.65 -8.81 -12.27
N TYR A 144 -11.23 -9.88 -11.58
CA TYR A 144 -11.04 -11.22 -12.14
C TYR A 144 -12.27 -12.12 -11.88
N GLY A 145 -13.38 -11.55 -11.41
CA GLY A 145 -14.60 -12.29 -11.09
C GLY A 145 -14.46 -13.24 -9.91
N ARG A 146 -13.45 -13.03 -9.06
CA ARG A 146 -13.16 -13.87 -7.89
C ARG A 146 -13.57 -13.15 -6.60
N PRO A 147 -13.87 -13.88 -5.52
CA PRO A 147 -14.13 -13.27 -4.23
C PRO A 147 -12.92 -12.45 -3.75
N GLU A 148 -13.14 -11.18 -3.43
CA GLU A 148 -12.17 -10.36 -2.69
C GLU A 148 -12.40 -10.45 -1.18
N ASN A 149 -11.41 -10.00 -0.40
CA ASN A 149 -11.52 -9.93 1.06
C ASN A 149 -11.12 -8.53 1.55
N PRO A 150 -12.06 -7.76 2.15
CA PRO A 150 -13.45 -8.11 2.45
C PRO A 150 -14.34 -8.07 1.19
N ILE A 151 -15.38 -8.91 1.19
CA ILE A 151 -16.33 -9.05 0.06
C ILE A 151 -17.10 -7.73 -0.14
N GLY A 152 -17.22 -7.28 -1.38
CA GLY A 152 -18.05 -6.13 -1.77
C GLY A 152 -17.46 -4.78 -1.38
N LEU A 153 -16.14 -4.71 -1.21
CA LEU A 153 -15.44 -3.46 -0.94
C LEU A 153 -15.24 -2.65 -2.21
N THR A 154 -15.01 -3.33 -3.33
CA THR A 154 -14.73 -2.75 -4.65
C THR A 154 -16.02 -2.58 -5.45
N ASP A 155 -16.19 -1.40 -6.05
CA ASP A 155 -17.23 -1.11 -7.03
C ASP A 155 -16.65 -1.20 -8.45
N ASP A 156 -16.39 -2.42 -8.92
CA ASP A 156 -15.73 -2.69 -10.21
C ASP A 156 -16.65 -2.52 -11.43
N GLY A 157 -17.97 -2.45 -11.22
CA GLY A 157 -18.98 -2.47 -12.29
C GLY A 157 -18.82 -1.34 -13.32
N PHE A 158 -18.55 -0.11 -12.86
CA PHE A 158 -18.33 1.03 -13.76
C PHE A 158 -17.10 0.82 -14.62
N VAL A 159 -15.98 0.42 -14.00
CA VAL A 159 -14.70 0.23 -14.70
C VAL A 159 -14.75 -0.94 -15.68
N LEU A 160 -15.33 -2.07 -15.27
CA LEU A 160 -15.53 -3.22 -16.17
C LEU A 160 -16.49 -2.88 -17.31
N GLY A 161 -17.51 -2.07 -17.06
CA GLY A 161 -18.47 -1.60 -18.08
C GLY A 161 -17.83 -0.84 -19.24
N ILE A 162 -16.65 -0.25 -19.05
CA ILE A 162 -15.88 0.41 -20.13
C ILE A 162 -15.38 -0.62 -21.15
N PHE A 163 -15.12 -1.87 -20.73
CA PHE A 163 -14.62 -2.92 -21.62
C PHE A 163 -15.72 -3.63 -22.40
N ALA A 164 -16.84 -3.93 -21.75
CA ALA A 164 -18.02 -4.55 -22.35
C ALA A 164 -19.26 -4.43 -21.45
N GLU A 165 -20.46 -4.54 -22.03
CA GLU A 165 -21.73 -4.58 -21.29
C GLU A 165 -21.91 -5.88 -20.51
N GLU A 166 -21.51 -7.01 -21.09
CA GLU A 166 -21.59 -8.32 -20.45
C GLU A 166 -20.37 -8.53 -19.54
N ARG A 167 -20.62 -8.92 -18.28
CA ARG A 167 -19.60 -8.98 -17.23
C ARG A 167 -18.49 -9.97 -17.53
N THR A 168 -18.80 -11.15 -18.08
CA THR A 168 -17.82 -12.19 -18.40
C THR A 168 -16.84 -11.71 -19.48
N GLU A 169 -17.36 -11.10 -20.53
CA GLU A 169 -16.57 -10.48 -21.60
C GLU A 169 -15.76 -9.28 -21.08
N ALA A 170 -16.34 -8.46 -20.20
CA ALA A 170 -15.62 -7.34 -19.58
C ALA A 170 -14.42 -7.82 -18.77
N ILE A 171 -14.58 -8.88 -17.96
CA ILE A 171 -13.49 -9.51 -17.19
C ILE A 171 -12.42 -10.07 -18.14
N HIS A 172 -12.84 -10.74 -19.21
CA HIS A 172 -11.92 -11.29 -20.21
C HIS A 172 -11.08 -10.20 -20.88
N ARG A 173 -11.72 -9.10 -21.33
CA ARG A 173 -11.02 -7.94 -21.90
C ARG A 173 -10.13 -7.23 -20.90
N PHE A 174 -10.55 -7.13 -19.64
CA PHE A 174 -9.72 -6.59 -18.57
C PHE A 174 -8.46 -7.44 -18.35
N HIS A 175 -8.59 -8.77 -18.36
CA HIS A 175 -7.44 -9.67 -18.30
C HIS A 175 -6.44 -9.43 -19.44
N GLU A 176 -6.92 -9.29 -20.68
CA GLU A 176 -6.05 -9.01 -21.83
C GLU A 176 -5.38 -7.63 -21.72
N TYR A 177 -6.14 -6.61 -21.27
CA TYR A 177 -5.60 -5.27 -21.02
C TYR A 177 -4.48 -5.26 -19.96
N MET A 178 -4.59 -6.10 -18.92
CA MET A 178 -3.58 -6.25 -17.88
C MET A 178 -2.28 -6.92 -18.37
N LYS A 179 -2.31 -7.65 -19.50
CA LYS A 179 -1.12 -8.31 -20.09
C LYS A 179 -0.34 -7.41 -21.05
N MET A 180 -0.90 -6.29 -21.47
CA MET A 180 -0.24 -5.35 -22.38
C MET A 180 1.02 -4.74 -21.74
N GLU A 181 2.00 -4.33 -22.56
CA GLU A 181 3.23 -3.72 -22.05
C GLU A 181 2.95 -2.46 -21.22
N ILE A 182 3.59 -2.37 -20.05
CA ILE A 182 3.36 -1.32 -19.07
C ILE A 182 4.30 -0.15 -19.36
N GLN A 183 3.76 0.98 -19.83
CA GLN A 183 4.46 2.28 -19.87
C GLN A 183 3.83 3.32 -18.92
N ASP A 184 2.90 2.90 -18.07
CA ASP A 184 2.10 3.81 -17.25
C ASP A 184 2.96 4.51 -16.20
N THR A 185 2.94 5.83 -16.22
CA THR A 185 3.46 6.67 -15.14
C THR A 185 2.31 7.30 -14.37
N CYS A 186 2.22 7.03 -13.06
CA CYS A 186 1.16 7.56 -12.19
C CYS A 186 1.74 8.13 -10.87
N LEU A 187 0.89 8.77 -10.07
CA LEU A 187 1.24 9.18 -8.71
C LEU A 187 1.83 8.00 -7.91
N GLY A 188 3.09 8.16 -7.50
CA GLY A 188 3.82 7.12 -6.76
C GLY A 188 5.15 6.74 -7.40
N ASP A 189 5.34 7.05 -8.68
CA ASP A 189 6.60 6.78 -9.36
C ASP A 189 7.76 7.58 -8.76
N GLY A 190 8.81 6.86 -8.36
CA GLY A 190 9.83 7.31 -7.40
C GLY A 190 9.95 6.41 -6.15
N ILE A 191 9.18 5.31 -6.06
CA ILE A 191 9.40 4.24 -5.09
C ILE A 191 10.68 3.49 -5.51
N LYS A 192 11.73 3.61 -4.69
CA LYS A 192 13.00 2.92 -4.91
C LYS A 192 12.79 1.41 -4.84
N GLN A 193 13.45 0.70 -5.76
CA GLN A 193 13.41 -0.76 -5.83
C GLN A 193 13.80 -1.38 -4.49
N ARG A 194 13.11 -2.46 -4.18
CA ARG A 194 13.35 -3.29 -3.00
C ARG A 194 14.76 -3.88 -3.09
N LYS A 195 15.52 -3.79 -2.00
CA LYS A 195 16.86 -4.39 -1.94
C LYS A 195 16.73 -5.92 -1.85
N PRO A 196 17.48 -6.72 -2.63
CA PRO A 196 17.54 -8.16 -2.48
C PRO A 196 17.97 -8.57 -1.07
N ASP A 197 17.45 -9.68 -0.55
CA ASP A 197 17.74 -10.13 0.81
C ASP A 197 19.23 -10.41 1.04
N GLY A 198 19.95 -10.90 0.02
CA GLY A 198 21.40 -11.13 0.10
C GLY A 198 22.18 -9.82 0.29
N GLU A 199 21.82 -8.77 -0.43
CA GLU A 199 22.43 -7.45 -0.28
C GLU A 199 22.10 -6.81 1.07
N LEU A 200 20.84 -6.93 1.50
CA LEU A 200 20.42 -6.45 2.82
C LEU A 200 21.20 -7.17 3.93
N LYS A 201 21.37 -8.50 3.81
CA LYS A 201 22.15 -9.29 4.76
C LYS A 201 23.59 -8.78 4.85
N ALA A 202 24.26 -8.65 3.71
CA ALA A 202 25.64 -8.18 3.66
C ALA A 202 25.81 -6.79 4.28
N GLU A 203 24.86 -5.88 4.05
CA GLU A 203 24.89 -4.53 4.63
C GLU A 203 24.69 -4.54 6.16
N ILE A 204 23.79 -5.39 6.68
CA ILE A 204 23.60 -5.55 8.12
C ILE A 204 24.87 -6.15 8.75
N GLU A 205 25.50 -7.14 8.12
CA GLU A 205 26.76 -7.74 8.60
C GLU A 205 27.89 -6.69 8.61
N ALA A 206 27.96 -5.82 7.59
CA ALA A 206 28.89 -4.70 7.59
C ALA A 206 28.66 -3.72 8.75
N MET A 207 27.39 -3.41 9.08
CA MET A 207 27.05 -2.60 10.27
C MET A 207 27.43 -3.27 11.60
N LEU A 208 27.54 -4.59 11.59
CA LEU A 208 27.96 -5.43 12.72
C LEU A 208 29.48 -5.72 12.72
N ASN A 209 30.27 -4.93 11.98
CA ASN A 209 31.72 -5.12 11.82
C ASN A 209 32.10 -6.51 11.29
N GLY A 210 31.30 -7.04 10.36
CA GLY A 210 31.50 -8.35 9.74
C GLY A 210 30.95 -9.52 10.56
N ALA A 211 30.35 -9.28 11.73
CA ALA A 211 29.70 -10.35 12.48
C ALA A 211 28.41 -10.80 11.78
N PRO A 212 28.07 -12.10 11.86
CA PRO A 212 26.88 -12.64 11.21
C PRO A 212 25.62 -12.02 11.81
N VAL A 213 24.60 -11.78 10.97
CA VAL A 213 23.31 -11.18 11.39
C VAL A 213 22.61 -11.95 12.53
N THR A 214 22.91 -13.24 12.69
CA THR A 214 22.36 -14.10 13.74
C THR A 214 22.77 -13.67 15.15
N ILE A 215 23.86 -12.90 15.29
CA ILE A 215 24.31 -12.36 16.58
C ILE A 215 23.27 -11.44 17.22
N LEU A 216 22.41 -10.82 16.41
CA LEU A 216 21.31 -9.98 16.89
C LEU A 216 20.32 -10.77 17.77
N ARG A 217 20.31 -12.10 17.71
CA ARG A 217 19.44 -12.96 18.55
C ARG A 217 19.97 -13.11 19.97
N THR A 218 21.28 -12.94 20.18
CA THR A 218 21.97 -13.28 21.44
C THR A 218 22.51 -12.06 22.17
N ILE A 219 22.70 -10.92 21.50
CA ILE A 219 23.15 -9.69 22.15
C ILE A 219 22.09 -9.10 23.07
N GLU A 220 22.55 -8.30 24.02
CA GLU A 220 21.71 -7.57 24.95
C GLU A 220 20.65 -6.73 24.23
N LYS A 221 19.43 -6.74 24.77
CA LYS A 221 18.27 -6.03 24.21
C LYS A 221 18.57 -4.58 23.84
N GLN A 222 19.20 -3.82 24.73
CA GLN A 222 19.45 -2.39 24.51
C GLN A 222 20.35 -2.16 23.28
N LYS A 223 21.42 -2.95 23.16
CA LYS A 223 22.37 -2.89 22.04
C LYS A 223 21.73 -3.39 20.73
N ARG A 224 20.93 -4.46 20.81
CA ARG A 224 20.16 -4.96 19.67
C ARG A 224 19.22 -3.90 19.12
N ASP A 225 18.47 -3.26 20.02
CA ASP A 225 17.44 -2.32 19.62
C ASP A 225 18.07 -1.06 18.98
N GLU A 226 19.23 -0.61 19.47
CA GLU A 226 20.02 0.45 18.83
C GLU A 226 20.47 0.09 17.41
N ILE A 227 20.99 -1.13 17.19
CA ILE A 227 21.39 -1.59 15.86
C ILE A 227 20.17 -1.69 14.95
N LEU A 228 19.06 -2.26 15.44
CA LEU A 228 17.84 -2.40 14.66
C LEU A 228 17.25 -1.05 14.23
N ARG A 229 17.36 0.02 15.04
CA ARG A 229 16.98 1.38 14.62
C ARG A 229 17.78 1.86 13.41
N ARG A 230 19.09 1.55 13.37
CA ARG A 230 19.98 1.89 12.24
C ARG A 230 19.67 1.02 11.02
N VAL A 231 19.40 -0.26 11.22
CA VAL A 231 19.05 -1.20 10.15
C VAL A 231 17.70 -0.84 9.51
N LYS A 232 16.72 -0.36 10.29
CA LYS A 232 15.41 0.08 9.78
C LYS A 232 15.44 1.26 8.83
N VAL A 233 16.50 2.07 8.87
CA VAL A 233 16.65 3.22 7.97
C VAL A 233 17.43 2.87 6.70
N ILE A 234 17.88 1.61 6.56
CA ILE A 234 18.47 1.12 5.31
C ILE A 234 17.45 1.29 4.19
N GLU A 235 17.88 1.98 3.14
CA GLU A 235 17.03 2.26 2.01
C GLU A 235 16.72 0.97 1.22
N GLY A 236 15.43 0.76 0.92
CA GLY A 236 14.96 -0.43 0.23
C GLY A 236 14.82 -1.67 1.13
N ALA A 237 15.07 -1.55 2.44
CA ALA A 237 14.84 -2.61 3.43
C ALA A 237 13.47 -2.48 4.09
N THR A 238 12.63 -3.51 3.96
CA THR A 238 11.39 -3.61 4.75
C THR A 238 11.69 -4.23 6.12
N GLN A 239 10.88 -3.91 7.14
CA GLN A 239 11.02 -4.52 8.46
C GLN A 239 10.83 -6.04 8.40
N ARG A 240 9.98 -6.50 7.49
CA ARG A 240 9.78 -7.92 7.20
C ARG A 240 11.03 -8.57 6.63
N GLN A 241 11.74 -7.90 5.73
CA GLN A 241 13.02 -8.39 5.24
C GLN A 241 14.07 -8.40 6.33
N ILE A 242 14.14 -7.36 7.15
CA ILE A 242 15.06 -7.31 8.29
C ILE A 242 14.79 -8.49 9.23
N ALA A 243 13.54 -8.76 9.57
CA ALA A 243 13.17 -9.90 10.41
C ALA A 243 13.57 -11.24 9.78
N ARG A 244 13.29 -11.42 8.49
CA ARG A 244 13.65 -12.63 7.73
C ARG A 244 15.16 -12.85 7.66
N VAL A 245 15.92 -11.80 7.35
CA VAL A 245 17.37 -11.83 7.21
C VAL A 245 18.06 -12.06 8.56
N THR A 246 17.60 -11.38 9.61
CA THR A 246 18.21 -11.46 10.95
C THR A 246 17.75 -12.66 11.77
N GLY A 247 16.66 -13.32 11.36
CA GLY A 247 16.04 -14.41 12.13
C GLY A 247 15.35 -13.95 13.43
N LEU A 248 15.06 -12.66 13.54
CA LEU A 248 14.30 -12.06 14.64
C LEU A 248 12.80 -12.06 14.29
N SER A 249 11.95 -11.99 15.31
CA SER A 249 10.51 -11.79 15.06
C SER A 249 10.27 -10.39 14.49
N GLN A 250 9.29 -10.26 13.60
CA GLN A 250 8.89 -8.98 13.04
C GLN A 250 8.51 -7.98 14.14
N ASN A 251 7.84 -8.44 15.19
CA ASN A 251 7.51 -7.61 16.35
C ASN A 251 8.76 -7.12 17.10
N MET A 252 9.82 -7.92 17.19
CA MET A 252 11.06 -7.51 17.84
C MET A 252 11.79 -6.47 16.98
N VAL A 253 11.89 -6.72 15.67
CA VAL A 253 12.41 -5.74 14.72
C VAL A 253 11.61 -4.47 14.88
N PHE A 254 10.30 -4.51 14.78
CA PHE A 254 9.40 -3.37 14.90
C PHE A 254 9.59 -2.57 16.20
N LYS A 255 9.69 -3.22 17.36
CA LYS A 255 9.76 -2.55 18.67
C LYS A 255 11.09 -1.86 18.96
N ALA A 256 12.16 -2.30 18.32
CA ALA A 256 13.50 -1.75 18.51
C ALA A 256 13.60 -0.26 18.17
#